data_AF-A0AAU9FCL7-F1
#
_entry.id   AF-A0AAU9FCL7-F1
#
_cell.length_a   1.000
_cell.length_b   1.000
_cell.length_c   1.000
_cell.angle_alpha   90.00
_cell.angle_beta   90.00
_cell.angle_gamma   90.00
#
_symmetry.space_group_name_H-M   'P 1'
#
loop_
_entity.id
_entity.type
_entity.pdbx_description
1 polymer ?
#
loop_
_entity_poly.entity_id
_entity_poly.type
_entity_poly.pdbx_seq_one_letter_code
_entity_poly.pdbx_strand_id
1 'polypeptide(L)'
;MVILNPIEIVCVYVVQPIIDFLGYLLEVHYVAYLSGLAVIGIIIGLLFSIISVIWYKSTHGDEPKQVPKEETPNLEGVYIQEGPSKKKDD
;
A
#
# COMPACT_ATOMS: atom_id res chain seq x y z
N MET A 1 -20.51 36.65 -1.15
CA MET A 1 -20.13 35.62 -0.16
C MET A 1 -19.35 34.58 -0.94
N VAL A 2 -18.02 34.56 -0.83
CA VAL A 2 -17.21 33.57 -1.57
C VAL A 2 -17.47 32.24 -0.89
N ILE A 3 -18.14 31.32 -1.59
CA ILE A 3 -18.26 29.94 -1.15
C ILE A 3 -16.88 29.34 -1.42
N LEU A 4 -15.98 29.43 -0.44
CA LEU A 4 -14.69 28.77 -0.56
C LEU A 4 -14.94 27.27 -0.59
N ASN A 5 -14.37 26.61 -1.61
CA ASN A 5 -14.35 25.16 -1.63
C ASN A 5 -13.57 24.65 -0.41
N PRO A 6 -13.94 23.49 0.16
CA PRO A 6 -13.27 22.95 1.34
C PRO A 6 -11.76 22.79 1.15
N ILE A 7 -11.31 22.52 -0.08
CA ILE A 7 -9.89 22.45 -0.44
C ILE A 7 -9.24 23.84 -0.32
N GLU A 8 -9.90 24.89 -0.78
CA GLU A 8 -9.40 26.26 -0.71
C GLU A 8 -9.27 26.74 0.74
N ILE A 9 -10.22 26.37 1.60
CA ILE A 9 -10.16 26.63 3.04
C ILE A 9 -8.90 25.98 3.65
N VAL A 10 -8.64 24.71 3.34
CA VAL A 10 -7.45 24.01 3.84
C VAL A 10 -6.17 24.67 3.32
N CYS A 11 -6.13 25.06 2.04
CA CYS A 11 -4.97 25.74 1.48
C CYS A 11 -4.68 27.07 2.19
N VAL A 12 -5.69 27.89 2.43
CA VAL A 12 -5.51 29.22 3.03
C VAL A 12 -5.24 29.14 4.53
N TYR A 13 -5.95 28.29 5.26
CA TYR A 13 -5.86 28.29 6.73
C TYR A 13 -4.87 27.27 7.30
N VAL A 14 -4.45 26.28 6.52
CA VAL A 14 -3.53 25.23 7.00
C VAL A 14 -2.23 25.26 6.22
N VAL A 15 -2.29 25.19 4.89
CA VAL A 15 -1.07 25.07 4.06
C VAL A 15 -0.26 26.38 4.05
N GLN A 16 -0.91 27.53 3.85
CA GLN A 16 -0.24 28.84 3.84
C GLN A 16 0.53 29.15 5.14
N PRO A 17 -0.05 29.00 6.36
CA PRO A 17 0.71 29.24 7.58
C PRO A 17 1.93 28.31 7.73
N ILE A 18 1.84 27.05 7.27
CA ILE A 18 2.98 26.13 7.28
C ILE A 18 4.08 26.65 6.36
N ILE A 19 3.73 27.08 5.14
CA ILE A 19 4.68 27.63 4.18
C ILE A 19 5.31 28.92 4.72
N ASP A 20 4.52 29.81 5.31
CA ASP A 20 4.99 31.08 5.86
C ASP A 20 5.96 30.87 7.04
N PHE A 21 5.63 29.93 7.93
CA PHE A 21 6.52 29.52 9.01
C PHE A 21 7.82 28.90 8.50
N LEU A 22 7.76 28.08 7.46
CA LEU A 22 8.95 27.54 6.82
C LEU A 22 9.79 28.64 6.16
N GLY A 23 9.15 29.62 5.51
CA GLY A 23 9.82 30.79 4.95
C GLY A 23 10.57 31.59 6.01
N TYR A 24 9.93 31.84 7.15
CA TYR A 24 10.58 32.49 8.29
C TYR A 24 11.78 31.68 8.81
N LEU A 25 11.62 30.36 8.99
CA LEU A 25 12.73 29.52 9.46
C LEU A 25 13.90 29.46 8.48
N LEU A 26 13.65 29.57 7.17
CA LEU A 26 14.71 29.62 6.16
C LEU A 26 15.62 30.84 6.37
N GLU A 27 15.06 31.99 6.73
CA GLU A 27 15.80 33.23 6.92
C GLU A 27 16.54 33.28 8.26
N VAL A 28 15.95 32.73 9.34
CA VAL A 28 16.46 32.92 10.70
C VAL A 28 17.20 31.69 11.24
N HIS A 29 16.77 30.47 10.90
CA HIS A 29 17.32 29.22 11.45
C HIS A 29 17.33 28.08 10.42
N TYR A 30 18.32 28.10 9.53
CA TYR A 30 18.45 27.15 8.42
C TYR A 30 18.40 25.66 8.83
N VAL A 31 19.01 25.28 9.96
CA VAL A 31 18.97 23.89 10.45
C VAL A 31 17.56 23.49 10.92
N ALA A 32 16.84 24.42 11.56
CA ALA A 32 15.46 24.18 11.98
C ALA A 32 14.52 24.08 10.77
N TYR A 33 14.77 24.88 9.72
CA TYR A 33 14.07 24.77 8.43
C TYR A 33 14.23 23.37 7.82
N LEU A 34 15.48 22.88 7.71
CA LEU A 34 15.76 21.55 7.17
C LEU A 34 15.09 20.44 7.99
N SER A 35 15.17 20.54 9.32
CA SER A 35 14.50 19.58 10.21
C SER A 35 12.98 19.62 10.06
N GLY A 36 12.39 20.81 9.93
CA GLY A 36 10.95 20.99 9.73
C GLY A 36 10.48 20.35 8.43
N LEU A 37 11.19 20.60 7.33
CA LEU A 37 10.91 19.96 6.04
C LEU A 37 11.02 18.44 6.09
N ALA A 38 12.06 17.92 6.75
CA ALA A 38 12.25 16.47 6.89
C ALA A 38 11.08 15.82 7.63
N VAL A 39 10.63 16.42 8.74
CA VAL A 39 9.49 15.92 9.53
C VAL A 39 8.19 15.98 8.71
N ILE A 40 7.93 17.08 7.99
CA ILE A 40 6.76 17.19 7.11
C ILE A 40 6.79 16.10 6.03
N GLY A 41 7.93 15.88 5.40
CA GLY A 41 8.11 14.84 4.39
C GLY A 41 7.83 13.43 4.94
N ILE A 42 8.32 13.11 6.14
CA ILE A 42 8.06 11.83 6.81
C ILE A 42 6.56 11.65 7.07
N ILE A 43 5.88 12.66 7.61
CA ILE A 43 4.45 12.59 7.91
C ILE A 43 3.64 12.36 6.64
N ILE A 44 3.92 13.14 5.58
CA ILE A 44 3.25 12.99 4.28
C ILE A 44 3.51 11.59 3.71
N GLY A 45 4.77 11.12 3.75
CA GLY A 45 5.13 9.79 3.28
C GLY A 45 4.40 8.67 4.02
N LEU A 46 4.27 8.78 5.35
CA LEU A 46 3.52 7.83 6.17
C LEU A 46 2.03 7.84 5.82
N LEU A 47 1.42 9.02 5.65
CA LEU A 47 0.03 9.12 5.21
C LEU A 47 -0.19 8.45 3.86
N PHE A 48 0.69 8.73 2.88
CA PHE A 48 0.62 8.09 1.57
C PHE A 48 0.79 6.58 1.67
N SER A 49 1.72 6.08 2.51
CA SER A 49 1.91 4.64 2.73
C SER A 49 0.63 3.98 3.26
N ILE A 50 -0.02 4.58 4.26
CA ILE A 50 -1.28 4.06 4.82
C ILE A 50 -2.38 4.08 3.77
N ILE A 51 -2.53 5.19 3.03
CA ILE A 51 -3.53 5.31 1.96
C ILE A 51 -3.27 4.24 0.89
N SER A 52 -2.03 4.01 0.49
CA SER A 52 -1.67 2.97 -0.49
C SER A 52 -2.00 1.56 0.02
N VAL A 53 -1.77 1.25 1.29
CA VAL A 53 -2.12 -0.06 1.87
C VAL A 53 -3.63 -0.24 1.93
N ILE A 54 -4.37 0.80 2.34
CA ILE A 54 -5.84 0.77 2.37
C ILE A 54 -6.38 0.61 0.95
N TRP A 55 -5.84 1.37 -0.01
CA TRP A 55 -6.22 1.29 -1.42
C TRP A 55 -5.94 -0.11 -1.97
N TYR A 56 -4.74 -0.64 -1.76
CA TYR A 56 -4.36 -1.97 -2.19
C TYR A 56 -5.30 -3.04 -1.63
N LYS A 57 -5.62 -2.97 -0.33
CA LYS A 57 -6.58 -3.85 0.31
C LYS A 57 -8.00 -3.66 -0.21
N SER A 58 -8.40 -2.43 -0.55
CA SER A 58 -9.70 -2.15 -1.14
C SER A 58 -9.83 -2.70 -2.55
N THR A 59 -8.76 -2.61 -3.37
CA THR A 59 -8.75 -3.11 -4.75
C THR A 59 -8.65 -4.64 -4.81
N HIS A 60 -8.01 -5.29 -3.84
CA HIS A 60 -7.82 -6.76 -3.80
C HIS A 60 -8.68 -7.47 -2.74
N GLY A 61 -9.51 -6.72 -1.98
CA GLY A 61 -10.32 -7.24 -0.88
C GLY A 61 -11.68 -7.79 -1.29
N ASP A 62 -12.09 -7.55 -2.55
CA ASP A 62 -13.31 -8.11 -3.15
C ASP A 62 -13.06 -9.38 -3.97
N GLU A 63 -11.84 -9.94 -3.95
CA GLU A 63 -11.69 -11.34 -4.30
C GLU A 63 -12.09 -12.16 -3.07
N PRO A 64 -13.24 -12.89 -3.09
CA PRO A 64 -13.45 -13.90 -2.09
C PRO A 64 -12.24 -14.82 -2.16
N LYS A 65 -11.51 -14.94 -1.05
CA LYS A 65 -10.60 -16.05 -0.85
C LYS A 65 -11.44 -17.32 -0.99
N GLN A 66 -11.58 -17.81 -2.21
CA GLN A 66 -11.79 -19.22 -2.47
C GLN A 66 -10.51 -19.87 -2.00
N VAL A 67 -10.43 -20.11 -0.68
CA VAL A 67 -9.63 -21.18 -0.13
C VAL A 67 -10.24 -22.43 -0.74
N PRO A 68 -9.60 -23.12 -1.70
CA PRO A 68 -10.00 -24.49 -1.97
C PRO A 68 -9.73 -25.22 -0.66
N LYS A 69 -10.80 -25.64 0.02
CA LYS A 69 -10.71 -26.73 0.99
C LYS A 69 -10.34 -27.96 0.16
N GLU A 70 -9.05 -28.13 -0.13
CA GLU A 70 -8.56 -29.40 -0.60
C GLU A 70 -8.52 -30.31 0.61
N GLU A 71 -9.67 -30.96 0.79
CA GLU A 71 -9.85 -32.20 1.51
C GLU A 71 -8.75 -33.15 1.08
N THR A 72 -7.75 -33.36 1.94
CA THR A 72 -6.72 -34.38 1.76
C THR A 72 -7.38 -35.75 1.63
N PRO A 73 -7.41 -36.39 0.45
CA PRO A 73 -7.71 -37.81 0.41
C PRO A 73 -6.47 -38.52 0.93
N ASN A 74 -6.67 -39.37 1.93
CA ASN A 74 -5.66 -40.27 2.45
C ASN A 74 -4.86 -40.89 1.31
N LEU A 75 -3.56 -40.60 1.24
CA LEU A 75 -2.62 -41.29 0.37
C LEU A 75 -2.31 -42.65 1.02
N GLU A 76 -3.30 -43.56 0.98
CA GLU A 76 -3.10 -44.97 1.26
C GLU A 76 -2.27 -45.54 0.11
N GLY A 77 -1.14 -46.15 0.48
CA GLY A 77 -0.07 -46.46 -0.45
C GLY A 77 -0.44 -47.52 -1.49
N VAL A 78 -0.09 -47.25 -2.74
CA VAL A 78 0.32 -48.27 -3.72
C VAL A 78 1.36 -47.62 -4.64
N TYR A 79 2.64 -47.76 -4.30
CA TYR A 79 3.70 -47.77 -5.31
C TYR A 79 3.81 -49.20 -5.84
N ILE A 80 4.37 -49.36 -7.05
CA ILE A 80 4.52 -50.57 -7.89
C ILE A 80 3.33 -50.70 -8.89
N GLN A 81 3.43 -50.49 -10.20
CA GLN A 81 4.51 -50.63 -11.19
C GLN A 81 4.18 -49.79 -12.43
N GLU A 82 5.15 -49.09 -13.02
CA GLU A 82 5.12 -48.81 -14.46
C GLU A 82 6.49 -49.00 -15.11
N GLY A 83 6.50 -49.86 -16.13
CA GLY A 83 7.46 -49.86 -17.24
C GLY A 83 7.83 -51.27 -17.74
N PRO A 84 8.11 -51.47 -19.05
CA PRO A 84 7.49 -50.85 -20.23
C PRO A 84 7.11 -51.87 -21.33
N SER A 85 6.19 -51.46 -22.23
CA SER A 85 6.03 -51.81 -23.66
C SER A 85 6.62 -53.13 -24.21
N LYS A 86 5.79 -53.99 -24.84
CA LYS A 86 5.88 -54.36 -26.29
C LYS A 86 4.60 -55.05 -26.80
N LYS A 87 4.17 -54.63 -28.01
CA LYS A 87 3.20 -55.30 -28.89
C LYS A 87 3.78 -56.61 -29.47
N LYS A 88 2.91 -57.62 -29.68
CA LYS A 88 2.83 -58.59 -30.81
C LYS A 88 1.84 -59.70 -30.41
N ASP A 89 0.70 -59.82 -31.10
CA ASP A 89 0.47 -60.65 -32.30
C ASP A 89 0.76 -62.14 -32.03
N ASP A 90 -0.29 -62.92 -31.74
CA ASP A 90 -0.79 -64.07 -32.53
C ASP A 90 -1.95 -64.77 -31.78
#